data_AF-A0A5R9QE93-F1
#
_entry.id   AF-A0A5R9QE93-F1
#
_cell.length_a   1.000
_cell.length_b   1.000
_cell.length_c   1.000
_cell.angle_alpha   90.00
_cell.angle_beta   90.00
_cell.angle_gamma   90.00
#
_symmetry.space_group_name_H-M   'P 1'
#
loop_
_entity.id
_entity.type
_entity.pdbx_description
1 polymer ?
#
loop_
_entity_poly.entity_id
_entity_poly.type
_entity_poly.pdbx_seq_one_letter_code
_entity_poly.pdbx_strand_id
1 'polypeptide(L)'
;MTMMERLRGQKGNKMRFINQGIRQLRIYSKDRDASQHIFLIFTEDYERPLLDAVKDVVERRYKAKYQELDSIAQLLDFINSRIAEKREIKQLDLFAHGLVGTIEFGYELAKADSYRMRNAQAQMLNPEAFDLRGKIYSYACRTGLGIDADVYVSEGEDPLYEQSLAQLIANTAQTPVWAFARRSNYDQTYGSSEDRSGLTSARNRVQADANAMKVYRRQLSSYQKRLAAHRQASNNPIAALPNESSPRPPQKVASADDQALVQHANSRNEYEQSIGYPLDAEGAVRPVRAGDSPTGVPARLLEFKPL
;
A
#
# COMPACT_ATOMS: atom_id res chain seq x y z
N MET A 1 21.37 19.84 -5.24
CA MET A 1 19.94 19.49 -5.37
C MET A 1 19.18 20.74 -5.81
N THR A 2 18.47 20.70 -6.93
CA THR A 2 17.75 21.84 -7.51
C THR A 2 16.48 22.18 -6.69
N MET A 3 15.88 23.36 -6.92
CA MET A 3 14.59 23.72 -6.31
C MET A 3 13.48 22.73 -6.71
N MET A 4 13.46 22.31 -7.98
CA MET A 4 12.53 21.29 -8.47
C MET A 4 12.73 19.93 -7.80
N GLU A 5 13.98 19.51 -7.58
CA GLU A 5 14.27 18.25 -6.86
C GLU A 5 13.81 18.31 -5.39
N ARG A 6 13.95 19.46 -4.72
CA ARG A 6 13.44 19.64 -3.35
C ARG A 6 11.91 19.61 -3.29
N LEU A 7 11.23 20.32 -4.19
CA LEU A 7 9.77 20.32 -4.28
C LEU A 7 9.23 18.92 -4.60
N ARG A 8 9.87 18.20 -5.54
CA ARG A 8 9.54 16.82 -5.87
C ARG A 8 9.77 15.88 -4.68
N GLY A 9 10.85 16.07 -3.93
CA GLY A 9 11.14 15.31 -2.71
C GLY A 9 10.08 15.51 -1.61
N GLN A 10 9.64 16.75 -1.39
CA GLN A 10 8.57 17.06 -0.43
C GLN A 10 7.24 16.40 -0.82
N LYS A 11 6.82 16.52 -2.08
CA LYS A 11 5.61 15.85 -2.58
C LYS A 11 5.73 14.33 -2.52
N GLY A 12 6.90 13.78 -2.83
CA GLY A 12 7.20 12.36 -2.68
C GLY A 12 7.09 11.87 -1.24
N ASN A 13 7.52 12.67 -0.26
CA ASN A 13 7.39 12.33 1.16
C ASN A 13 5.94 12.35 1.63
N LYS A 14 5.15 13.38 1.25
CA LYS A 14 3.71 13.46 1.56
C LYS A 14 2.95 12.21 1.09
N MET A 15 3.31 11.68 -0.07
CA MET A 15 2.61 10.53 -0.67
C MET A 15 2.98 9.17 -0.07
N ARG A 16 3.94 9.08 0.86
CA ARG A 16 4.42 7.78 1.38
C ARG A 16 3.33 6.99 2.11
N PHE A 17 2.55 7.63 2.98
CA PHE A 17 1.50 6.94 3.73
C PHE A 17 0.33 6.54 2.83
N ILE A 18 -0.11 7.44 1.95
CA ILE A 18 -1.19 7.18 0.98
C ILE A 18 -0.85 5.96 0.11
N ASN A 19 0.36 5.93 -0.47
CA ASN A 19 0.77 4.82 -1.32
C ASN A 19 0.89 3.50 -0.52
N GLN A 20 1.28 3.52 0.75
CA GLN A 20 1.23 2.31 1.60
C GLN A 20 -0.20 1.85 1.87
N GLY A 21 -1.13 2.77 2.12
CA GLY A 21 -2.55 2.43 2.24
C GLY A 21 -3.11 1.80 0.96
N ILE A 22 -2.79 2.34 -0.21
CA ILE A 22 -3.22 1.78 -1.50
C ILE A 22 -2.60 0.39 -1.73
N ARG A 23 -1.32 0.21 -1.35
CA ARG A 23 -0.68 -1.11 -1.37
C ARG A 23 -1.46 -2.12 -0.52
N GLN A 24 -1.89 -1.71 0.66
CA GLN A 24 -2.65 -2.57 1.56
C GLN A 24 -4.03 -2.94 0.98
N LEU A 25 -4.74 -1.98 0.37
CA LEU A 25 -5.97 -2.26 -0.39
C LEU A 25 -5.75 -3.26 -1.51
N ARG A 26 -4.65 -3.14 -2.27
CA ARG A 26 -4.30 -4.09 -3.33
C ARG A 26 -4.06 -5.51 -2.82
N ILE A 27 -3.53 -5.64 -1.60
CA ILE A 27 -3.36 -6.94 -0.96
C ILE A 27 -4.73 -7.49 -0.57
N TYR A 28 -5.58 -6.68 0.04
CA TYR A 28 -6.93 -7.08 0.43
C TYR A 28 -7.84 -7.47 -0.72
N SER A 29 -7.71 -6.80 -1.87
CA SER A 29 -8.52 -7.09 -3.06
C SER A 29 -8.27 -8.48 -3.66
N LYS A 30 -7.25 -9.22 -3.19
CA LYS A 30 -6.97 -10.59 -3.65
C LYS A 30 -7.87 -11.64 -3.00
N ASP A 31 -8.27 -11.42 -1.75
CA ASP A 31 -8.84 -12.48 -0.90
C ASP A 31 -10.25 -12.18 -0.38
N ARG A 32 -10.80 -10.98 -0.62
CA ARG A 32 -12.04 -10.51 0.03
C ARG A 32 -12.94 -9.69 -0.90
N ASP A 33 -14.21 -9.63 -0.54
CA ASP A 33 -15.19 -8.72 -1.14
C ASP A 33 -14.74 -7.28 -0.93
N ALA A 34 -14.38 -6.62 -2.03
CA ALA A 34 -13.86 -5.26 -2.06
C ALA A 34 -14.78 -4.23 -1.38
N SER A 35 -16.10 -4.48 -1.34
CA SER A 35 -17.08 -3.61 -0.69
C SER A 35 -16.88 -3.51 0.84
N GLN A 36 -16.11 -4.44 1.41
CA GLN A 36 -15.78 -4.47 2.83
C GLN A 36 -14.51 -3.69 3.19
N HIS A 37 -13.73 -3.25 2.20
CA HIS A 37 -12.52 -2.46 2.42
C HIS A 37 -12.86 -0.97 2.47
N ILE A 38 -12.23 -0.27 3.42
CA ILE A 38 -12.47 1.15 3.65
C ILE A 38 -11.11 1.83 3.78
N PHE A 39 -10.91 2.90 3.01
CA PHE A 39 -9.73 3.75 3.06
C PHE A 39 -10.09 5.03 3.79
N LEU A 40 -9.48 5.22 4.96
CA LEU A 40 -9.62 6.44 5.75
C LEU A 40 -8.41 7.33 5.52
N ILE A 41 -8.64 8.63 5.36
CA ILE A 41 -7.55 9.60 5.18
C ILE A 41 -7.80 10.88 5.96
N PHE A 42 -6.78 11.30 6.70
CA PHE A 42 -6.73 12.63 7.30
C PHE A 42 -6.34 13.66 6.24
N THR A 43 -7.11 14.74 6.10
CA THR A 43 -7.07 15.61 4.89
C THR A 43 -6.15 16.82 4.98
N GLU A 44 -5.65 17.16 6.17
CA GLU A 44 -4.82 18.36 6.38
C GLU A 44 -3.60 18.35 5.46
N ASP A 45 -3.32 19.49 4.82
CA ASP A 45 -2.14 19.71 3.95
C ASP A 45 -2.11 18.86 2.64
N TYR A 46 -3.25 18.21 2.29
CA TYR A 46 -3.50 17.62 0.98
C TYR A 46 -4.43 18.48 0.12
N GLU A 47 -4.02 18.73 -1.13
CA GLU A 47 -4.82 19.49 -2.10
C GLU A 47 -6.00 18.66 -2.63
N ARG A 48 -7.12 19.33 -2.94
CA ARG A 48 -8.34 18.65 -3.45
C ARG A 48 -8.11 17.77 -4.68
N PRO A 49 -7.32 18.18 -5.72
CA PRO A 49 -7.06 17.32 -6.87
C PRO A 49 -6.36 16.00 -6.50
N LEU A 50 -5.49 16.03 -5.48
CA LEU A 50 -4.87 14.82 -4.96
C LEU A 50 -5.88 13.93 -4.24
N LEU A 51 -6.71 14.50 -3.34
CA LEU A 51 -7.74 13.74 -2.63
C LEU A 51 -8.74 13.09 -3.60
N ASP A 52 -9.15 13.80 -4.64
CA ASP A 52 -10.04 13.27 -5.69
C ASP A 52 -9.39 12.13 -6.48
N ALA A 53 -8.10 12.24 -6.80
CA ALA A 53 -7.36 11.17 -7.47
C ALA A 53 -7.20 9.93 -6.58
N VAL A 54 -6.94 10.11 -5.27
CA VAL A 54 -6.91 9.00 -4.31
C VAL A 54 -8.28 8.34 -4.21
N LYS A 55 -9.35 9.13 -4.09
CA LYS A 55 -10.72 8.62 -4.08
C LYS A 55 -11.04 7.81 -5.33
N ASP A 56 -10.66 8.31 -6.52
CA ASP A 56 -10.85 7.60 -7.78
C ASP A 56 -10.14 6.23 -7.79
N VAL A 57 -8.89 6.18 -7.36
CA VAL A 57 -8.14 4.92 -7.22
C VAL A 57 -8.85 3.97 -6.26
N VAL A 58 -9.24 4.45 -5.08
CA VAL A 58 -9.89 3.61 -4.05
C VAL A 58 -11.23 3.06 -4.54
N GLU A 59 -12.12 3.92 -5.04
CA GLU A 59 -13.49 3.56 -5.39
C GLU A 59 -13.60 2.90 -6.77
N ARG A 60 -12.89 3.40 -7.79
CA ARG A 60 -13.03 2.88 -9.16
C ARG A 60 -12.15 1.68 -9.43
N ARG A 61 -10.89 1.70 -8.99
CA ARG A 61 -9.94 0.61 -9.23
C ARG A 61 -10.09 -0.50 -8.20
N TYR A 62 -10.12 -0.15 -6.92
CA TYR A 62 -10.17 -1.15 -5.84
C TYR A 62 -11.57 -1.47 -5.33
N LYS A 63 -12.61 -0.75 -5.79
CA LYS A 63 -14.01 -0.96 -5.37
C LYS A 63 -14.21 -0.89 -3.84
N ALA A 64 -13.30 -0.19 -3.16
CA ALA A 64 -13.34 0.05 -1.73
C ALA A 64 -14.07 1.36 -1.43
N LYS A 65 -14.49 1.56 -0.17
CA LYS A 65 -15.06 2.84 0.27
C LYS A 65 -13.95 3.83 0.60
N TYR A 66 -14.16 5.10 0.30
CA TYR A 66 -13.24 6.18 0.66
C TYR A 66 -13.92 7.12 1.66
N GLN A 67 -13.21 7.50 2.72
CA GLN A 67 -13.72 8.45 3.71
C GLN A 67 -12.62 9.39 4.21
N GLU A 68 -12.94 10.67 4.21
CA GLU A 68 -12.09 11.74 4.71
C GLU A 68 -12.34 11.96 6.21
N LEU A 69 -11.28 12.26 6.96
CA LEU A 69 -11.29 12.54 8.38
C LEU A 69 -10.62 13.90 8.64
N ASP A 70 -11.20 14.66 9.55
CA ASP A 70 -10.73 15.98 10.00
C ASP A 70 -10.45 16.05 11.51
N SER A 71 -10.48 14.90 12.20
CA SER A 71 -10.02 14.77 13.59
C SER A 71 -9.90 13.31 14.03
N ILE A 72 -9.16 13.08 15.11
CA ILE A 72 -9.08 11.77 15.76
C ILE A 72 -10.44 11.33 16.33
N ALA A 73 -11.30 12.28 16.71
CA ALA A 73 -12.66 11.98 17.16
C ALA A 73 -13.47 11.31 16.03
N GLN A 74 -13.35 11.79 14.79
CA GLN A 74 -14.01 11.15 13.64
C GLN A 74 -13.49 9.74 13.35
N LEU A 75 -12.20 9.47 13.59
CA LEU A 75 -11.67 8.10 13.50
C LEU A 75 -12.31 7.19 14.55
N LEU A 76 -12.39 7.66 15.80
CA LEU A 76 -13.00 6.90 16.91
C LEU A 76 -14.50 6.68 16.67
N ASP A 77 -15.22 7.70 16.21
CA ASP A 77 -16.63 7.59 15.84
C ASP A 77 -16.83 6.59 14.71
N PHE A 78 -15.96 6.60 13.69
CA PHE A 78 -15.99 5.61 12.62
C PHE A 78 -15.78 4.18 13.14
N ILE A 79 -14.77 3.96 13.99
CA ILE A 79 -14.51 2.65 14.59
C ILE A 79 -15.70 2.20 15.44
N ASN A 80 -16.22 3.05 16.32
CA ASN A 80 -17.30 2.68 17.22
C ASN A 80 -18.65 2.53 16.50
N SER A 81 -18.88 3.24 15.39
CA SER A 81 -20.08 3.06 14.56
C SER A 81 -20.19 1.65 13.96
N ARG A 82 -19.08 0.90 13.88
CA ARG A 82 -19.08 -0.49 13.40
C ARG A 82 -19.98 -1.40 14.22
N ILE A 83 -20.14 -1.10 15.50
CA ILE A 83 -21.00 -1.84 16.44
C ILE A 83 -22.46 -1.72 16.00
N ALA A 84 -22.95 -0.49 15.82
CA ALA A 84 -24.33 -0.23 15.40
C ALA A 84 -24.62 -0.79 13.99
N GLU A 85 -23.61 -0.77 13.10
CA GLU A 85 -23.72 -1.35 11.77
C GLU A 85 -23.63 -2.88 11.74
N LYS A 86 -23.26 -3.52 12.86
CA LYS A 86 -22.98 -4.97 12.93
C LYS A 86 -21.91 -5.39 11.91
N ARG A 87 -20.86 -4.57 11.78
CA ARG A 87 -19.76 -4.75 10.83
C ARG A 87 -18.41 -4.67 11.54
N GLU A 88 -18.05 -5.74 12.22
CA GLU A 88 -16.79 -5.88 12.96
C GLU A 88 -15.55 -5.64 12.09
N ILE A 89 -14.54 -5.03 12.69
CA ILE A 89 -13.24 -4.77 12.08
C ILE A 89 -12.37 -6.02 12.20
N LYS A 90 -12.12 -6.66 11.05
CA LYS A 90 -11.20 -7.80 10.96
C LYS A 90 -9.73 -7.39 10.90
N GLN A 91 -9.45 -6.22 10.33
CA GLN A 91 -8.10 -5.67 10.28
C GLN A 91 -8.12 -4.15 10.17
N LEU A 92 -7.24 -3.48 10.91
CA LEU A 92 -7.00 -2.04 10.87
C LEU A 92 -5.50 -1.80 10.68
N ASP A 93 -5.08 -1.14 9.60
CA ASP A 93 -3.68 -0.75 9.39
C ASP A 93 -3.54 0.77 9.45
N LEU A 94 -2.62 1.24 10.27
CA LEU A 94 -2.36 2.65 10.52
C LEU A 94 -1.01 3.04 9.91
N PHE A 95 -1.03 3.92 8.92
CA PHE A 95 0.16 4.48 8.27
C PHE A 95 0.28 5.96 8.63
N ALA A 96 1.24 6.29 9.49
CA ALA A 96 1.41 7.63 10.02
C ALA A 96 2.84 7.84 10.55
N HIS A 97 3.13 9.08 10.96
CA HIS A 97 4.24 9.35 11.86
C HIS A 97 3.92 8.80 13.27
N GLY A 98 4.95 8.66 14.09
CA GLY A 98 4.80 8.24 15.48
C GLY A 98 5.91 8.76 16.37
N LEU A 99 5.56 9.00 17.62
CA LEU A 99 6.50 9.17 18.73
C LEU A 99 6.17 8.13 19.79
N VAL A 100 7.02 8.02 20.80
CA VAL A 100 6.68 7.19 21.97
C VAL A 100 5.36 7.70 22.56
N GLY A 101 4.43 6.79 22.81
CA GLY A 101 3.11 7.12 23.37
C GLY A 101 2.09 7.75 22.41
N THR A 102 2.41 7.95 21.13
CA THR A 102 1.51 8.65 20.17
C THR A 102 1.55 8.11 18.74
N ILE A 103 0.40 8.14 18.06
CA ILE A 103 0.30 8.03 16.60
C ILE A 103 -0.09 9.41 16.05
N GLU A 104 0.72 9.94 15.14
CA GLU A 104 0.65 11.33 14.68
C GLU A 104 0.14 11.38 13.23
N PHE A 105 -1.17 11.49 13.02
CA PHE A 105 -1.75 11.59 11.67
C PHE A 105 -1.59 12.98 11.04
N GLY A 106 -1.19 13.99 11.82
CA GLY A 106 -0.93 15.36 11.36
C GLY A 106 0.38 15.93 11.91
N TYR A 107 1.43 15.10 12.04
CA TYR A 107 2.72 15.50 12.61
C TYR A 107 3.27 16.79 11.97
N GLU A 108 3.64 17.76 12.79
CA GLU A 108 4.15 19.08 12.38
C GLU A 108 3.18 19.91 11.49
N LEU A 109 1.88 19.57 11.47
CA LEU A 109 0.84 20.34 10.80
C LEU A 109 0.05 21.22 11.79
N ALA A 110 -0.72 22.18 11.27
CA ALA A 110 -1.53 23.08 12.09
C ALA A 110 -2.57 22.34 12.95
N LYS A 111 -3.09 21.21 12.45
CA LYS A 111 -4.05 20.34 13.15
C LYS A 111 -3.41 19.17 13.91
N ALA A 112 -2.10 19.20 14.19
CA ALA A 112 -1.39 18.08 14.82
C ALA A 112 -2.11 17.54 16.08
N ASP A 113 -2.54 18.43 16.98
CA ASP A 113 -3.18 18.03 18.24
C ASP A 113 -4.55 17.38 18.04
N SER A 114 -5.35 17.83 17.07
CA SER A 114 -6.65 17.22 16.79
C SER A 114 -6.53 15.92 15.99
N TYR A 115 -5.37 15.66 15.38
CA TYR A 115 -5.07 14.46 14.56
C TYR A 115 -4.21 13.45 15.33
N ARG A 116 -3.90 13.71 16.60
CA ARG A 116 -3.06 12.85 17.43
C ARG A 116 -3.88 11.80 18.17
N MET A 117 -3.47 10.54 18.07
CA MET A 117 -3.92 9.47 18.96
C MET A 117 -2.90 9.29 20.08
N ARG A 118 -3.35 9.49 21.32
CA ARG A 118 -2.58 9.26 22.57
C ARG A 118 -3.40 8.40 23.52
N ASN A 119 -2.91 8.17 24.74
CA ASN A 119 -3.57 7.29 25.73
C ASN A 119 -5.07 7.57 25.89
N ALA A 120 -5.47 8.84 26.03
CA ALA A 120 -6.86 9.22 26.18
C ALA A 120 -7.75 8.75 25.02
N GLN A 121 -7.28 8.86 23.77
CA GLN A 121 -8.01 8.41 22.59
C GLN A 121 -7.95 6.89 22.43
N ALA A 122 -6.83 6.25 22.76
CA ALA A 122 -6.71 4.79 22.74
C ALA A 122 -7.69 4.13 23.71
N GLN A 123 -7.92 4.73 24.88
CA GLN A 123 -8.90 4.27 25.87
C GLN A 123 -10.36 4.43 25.44
N MET A 124 -10.64 5.14 24.33
CA MET A 124 -11.98 5.31 23.78
C MET A 124 -12.35 4.24 22.73
N LEU A 125 -11.42 3.34 22.40
CA LEU A 125 -11.72 2.20 21.55
C LEU A 125 -12.71 1.27 22.26
N ASN A 126 -13.68 0.75 21.52
CA ASN A 126 -14.61 -0.24 22.05
C ASN A 126 -14.26 -1.63 21.48
N PRO A 127 -14.03 -2.65 22.32
CA PRO A 127 -13.68 -3.98 21.85
C PRO A 127 -14.76 -4.62 20.96
N GLU A 128 -16.04 -4.27 21.13
CA GLU A 128 -17.14 -4.78 20.29
C GLU A 128 -17.07 -4.29 18.84
N ALA A 129 -16.25 -3.28 18.53
CA ALA A 129 -16.03 -2.84 17.16
C ALA A 129 -15.15 -3.82 16.36
N PHE A 130 -14.45 -4.74 17.03
CA PHE A 130 -13.45 -5.62 16.42
C PHE A 130 -13.92 -7.08 16.41
N ASP A 131 -13.52 -7.81 15.37
CA ASP A 131 -13.76 -9.25 15.26
C ASP A 131 -12.91 -9.98 16.31
N LEU A 132 -13.37 -11.13 16.81
CA LEU A 132 -12.64 -11.95 17.79
C LEU A 132 -11.23 -12.38 17.32
N ARG A 133 -11.00 -12.42 15.99
CA ARG A 133 -9.70 -12.68 15.35
C ARG A 133 -9.15 -11.44 14.65
N GLY A 134 -9.64 -10.28 15.06
CA GLY A 134 -9.22 -8.97 14.58
C GLY A 134 -7.73 -8.75 14.74
N LYS A 135 -7.20 -7.84 13.93
CA LYS A 135 -5.77 -7.47 13.96
C LYS A 135 -5.61 -5.98 13.77
N ILE A 136 -4.72 -5.37 14.54
CA ILE A 136 -4.34 -3.97 14.35
C ILE A 136 -2.86 -3.92 13.99
N TYR A 137 -2.50 -3.24 12.92
CA TYR A 137 -1.12 -2.99 12.53
C TYR A 137 -0.83 -1.50 12.64
N SER A 138 0.08 -1.12 13.55
CA SER A 138 0.62 0.23 13.57
C SER A 138 1.98 0.27 12.88
N TYR A 139 2.02 0.97 11.76
CA TYR A 139 3.26 1.31 11.05
C TYR A 139 3.78 2.70 11.44
N ALA A 140 3.27 3.27 12.54
CA ALA A 140 3.81 4.49 13.13
C ALA A 140 5.03 4.19 14.00
N CYS A 141 6.04 5.06 13.89
CA CYS A 141 7.32 4.93 14.59
C CYS A 141 7.12 4.73 16.10
N ARG A 142 7.79 3.72 16.68
CA ARG A 142 7.92 3.52 18.14
C ARG A 142 6.58 3.37 18.88
N THR A 143 5.49 3.03 18.19
CA THR A 143 4.20 2.77 18.85
C THR A 143 4.32 1.64 19.89
N GLY A 144 5.20 0.67 19.64
CA GLY A 144 5.46 -0.45 20.52
C GLY A 144 6.59 -0.24 21.52
N LEU A 145 7.02 1.00 21.78
CA LEU A 145 8.05 1.31 22.78
C LEU A 145 7.42 2.09 23.94
N GLY A 146 7.75 1.73 25.19
CA GLY A 146 7.21 2.40 26.39
C GLY A 146 8.14 3.43 27.02
N ILE A 147 9.44 3.38 26.70
CA ILE A 147 10.43 4.37 27.14
C ILE A 147 10.69 5.43 26.08
N ASP A 148 11.03 6.64 26.52
CA ASP A 148 11.45 7.72 25.62
C ASP A 148 12.90 7.50 25.17
N ALA A 149 13.09 6.70 24.12
CA ALA A 149 14.39 6.48 23.50
C ALA A 149 14.36 6.81 22.00
N ASP A 150 15.23 7.74 21.60
CA ASP A 150 15.29 8.19 20.20
C ASP A 150 16.31 7.41 19.35
N VAL A 151 17.48 7.11 19.94
CA VAL A 151 18.65 6.58 19.22
C VAL A 151 19.05 5.19 19.69
N TYR A 152 19.01 4.90 20.98
CA TYR A 152 19.50 3.66 21.56
C TYR A 152 18.76 3.34 22.86
N VAL A 153 18.44 2.06 23.07
CA VAL A 153 18.02 1.48 24.35
C VAL A 153 19.18 0.66 24.88
N SER A 154 19.61 0.93 26.11
CA SER A 154 20.81 0.32 26.69
C SER A 154 20.66 -1.19 26.89
N GLU A 155 21.76 -1.91 26.83
CA GLU A 155 21.76 -3.34 27.20
C GLU A 155 21.36 -3.48 28.67
N GLY A 156 20.27 -4.22 28.93
CA GLY A 156 19.69 -4.37 30.28
C GLY A 156 18.66 -3.31 30.68
N GLU A 157 18.44 -2.27 29.86
CA GLU A 157 17.33 -1.33 30.04
C GLU A 157 16.03 -1.98 29.57
N ASP A 158 15.00 -1.94 30.42
CA ASP A 158 13.68 -2.45 30.07
C ASP A 158 13.01 -1.50 29.05
N PRO A 159 12.67 -1.96 27.83
CA PRO A 159 11.96 -1.15 26.84
C PRO A 159 10.54 -0.74 27.24
N LEU A 160 10.03 -1.26 28.36
CA LEU A 160 8.69 -1.06 28.91
C LEU A 160 7.59 -1.34 27.87
N TYR A 161 7.71 -2.44 27.13
CA TYR A 161 6.74 -2.83 26.08
C TYR A 161 5.29 -2.86 26.60
N GLU A 162 5.09 -3.30 27.84
CA GLU A 162 3.81 -3.35 28.56
C GLU A 162 3.19 -1.96 28.78
N GLN A 163 4.00 -0.90 28.78
CA GLN A 163 3.57 0.50 28.95
C GLN A 163 3.44 1.26 27.61
N SER A 164 3.71 0.59 26.50
CA SER A 164 3.64 1.20 25.16
C SER A 164 2.20 1.52 24.76
N LEU A 165 2.04 2.47 23.82
CA LEU A 165 0.73 2.76 23.23
C LEU A 165 0.14 1.54 22.54
N ALA A 166 0.98 0.69 21.92
CA ALA A 166 0.54 -0.56 21.30
C ALA A 166 -0.12 -1.50 22.31
N GLN A 167 0.47 -1.66 23.50
CA GLN A 167 -0.11 -2.49 24.56
C GLN A 167 -1.42 -1.91 25.07
N LEU A 168 -1.50 -0.58 25.25
CA LEU A 168 -2.74 0.09 25.66
C LEU A 168 -3.88 -0.11 24.64
N ILE A 169 -3.58 0.02 23.35
CA ILE A 169 -4.54 -0.25 22.27
C ILE A 169 -4.97 -1.72 22.31
N ALA A 170 -4.04 -2.67 22.46
CA ALA A 170 -4.35 -4.08 22.51
C ALA A 170 -5.30 -4.43 23.66
N ASN A 171 -5.00 -3.91 24.86
CA ASN A 171 -5.81 -4.12 26.06
C ASN A 171 -7.20 -3.49 25.91
N THR A 172 -7.29 -2.28 25.36
CA THR A 172 -8.58 -1.57 25.27
C THR A 172 -9.47 -2.18 24.17
N ALA A 173 -8.91 -2.44 22.99
CA ALA A 173 -9.64 -3.01 21.86
C ALA A 173 -9.86 -4.52 21.98
N GLN A 174 -9.29 -5.18 22.99
CA GLN A 174 -9.26 -6.64 23.13
C GLN A 174 -8.84 -7.35 21.83
N THR A 175 -7.90 -6.73 21.11
CA THR A 175 -7.48 -7.13 19.76
C THR A 175 -5.95 -7.06 19.68
N PRO A 176 -5.25 -8.09 19.19
CA PRO A 176 -3.80 -8.04 19.07
C PRO A 176 -3.31 -6.89 18.16
N VAL A 177 -2.25 -6.22 18.61
CA VAL A 177 -1.59 -5.12 17.89
C VAL A 177 -0.20 -5.55 17.45
N TRP A 178 0.15 -5.30 16.20
CA TRP A 178 1.50 -5.41 15.68
C TRP A 178 2.09 -4.03 15.48
N ALA A 179 3.18 -3.72 16.19
CA ALA A 179 3.81 -2.41 16.14
C ALA A 179 5.34 -2.49 16.17
N PHE A 180 6.00 -1.49 15.59
CA PHE A 180 7.43 -1.34 15.74
C PHE A 180 7.79 -0.67 17.07
N ALA A 181 8.76 -1.23 17.78
CA ALA A 181 9.49 -0.53 18.84
C ALA A 181 10.51 0.47 18.28
N ARG A 182 10.81 0.38 16.97
CA ARG A 182 11.69 1.27 16.22
C ARG A 182 10.93 2.33 15.44
N ARG A 183 11.65 3.33 14.95
CA ARG A 183 11.20 4.17 13.83
C ARG A 183 10.76 3.27 12.67
N SER A 184 9.73 3.71 11.97
CA SER A 184 9.21 3.05 10.79
C SER A 184 9.84 3.69 9.56
N ASN A 185 10.32 2.88 8.63
CA ASN A 185 10.99 3.36 7.43
C ASN A 185 10.14 3.12 6.18
N TYR A 186 9.86 4.24 5.50
CA TYR A 186 9.05 4.35 4.29
C TYR A 186 9.90 4.70 3.06
N ASP A 187 11.23 4.64 3.18
CA ASP A 187 12.19 4.97 2.12
C ASP A 187 12.02 4.16 0.83
N GLN A 188 11.49 2.94 0.95
CA GLN A 188 11.26 2.03 -0.17
C GLN A 188 9.82 2.06 -0.72
N THR A 189 8.98 3.02 -0.31
CA THR A 189 7.62 3.18 -0.88
C THR A 189 7.66 3.22 -2.41
N TYR A 190 8.66 3.87 -3.01
CA TYR A 190 8.82 3.98 -4.47
C TYR A 190 9.77 2.95 -5.08
N GLY A 191 10.17 1.94 -4.32
CA GLY A 191 11.15 0.94 -4.69
C GLY A 191 12.51 1.15 -4.02
N SER A 192 13.28 0.06 -3.95
CA SER A 192 14.66 0.06 -3.47
C SER A 192 15.63 0.64 -4.50
N SER A 193 16.91 0.70 -4.16
CA SER A 193 17.95 1.11 -5.12
C SER A 193 18.10 0.10 -6.27
N GLU A 194 17.91 -1.18 -5.98
CA GLU A 194 17.89 -2.28 -6.94
C GLU A 194 16.68 -2.18 -7.88
N ASP A 195 15.49 -1.86 -7.35
CA ASP A 195 14.30 -1.60 -8.17
C ASP A 195 14.56 -0.46 -9.16
N ARG A 196 15.20 0.62 -8.71
CA ARG A 196 15.51 1.78 -9.56
C ARG A 196 16.55 1.46 -10.63
N SER A 197 17.62 0.74 -10.28
CA SER A 197 18.66 0.36 -11.26
C SER A 197 18.14 -0.66 -12.28
N GLY A 198 17.21 -1.54 -11.89
CA GLY A 198 16.61 -2.55 -12.75
C GLY A 198 15.52 -2.04 -13.72
N LEU A 199 14.93 -0.86 -13.47
CA LEU A 199 13.74 -0.39 -14.18
C LEU A 199 13.92 -0.28 -15.71
N THR A 200 15.07 0.21 -16.19
CA THR A 200 15.32 0.33 -17.64
C THR A 200 15.34 -1.06 -18.31
N SER A 201 16.01 -2.01 -17.69
CA SER A 201 16.07 -3.39 -18.19
C SER A 201 14.70 -4.06 -18.15
N ALA A 202 13.92 -3.83 -17.09
CA ALA A 202 12.54 -4.30 -16.99
C ALA A 202 11.66 -3.72 -18.11
N ARG A 203 11.74 -2.41 -18.39
CA ARG A 203 11.04 -1.76 -19.51
C ARG A 203 11.39 -2.40 -20.85
N ASN A 204 12.66 -2.65 -21.10
CA ASN A 204 13.11 -3.26 -22.35
C ASN A 204 12.53 -4.67 -22.52
N ARG A 205 12.52 -5.49 -21.46
CA ARG A 205 11.92 -6.84 -21.50
C ARG A 205 10.41 -6.80 -21.70
N VAL A 206 9.69 -5.94 -20.98
CA VAL A 206 8.23 -5.77 -21.12
C VAL A 206 7.88 -5.30 -22.54
N GLN A 207 8.65 -4.37 -23.10
CA GLN A 207 8.45 -3.89 -24.47
C GLN A 207 8.77 -4.97 -25.52
N ALA A 208 9.81 -5.77 -25.30
CA ALA A 208 10.15 -6.90 -26.17
C ALA A 208 9.00 -7.92 -26.21
N ASP A 209 8.43 -8.28 -25.05
CA ASP A 209 7.27 -9.17 -24.97
C ASP A 209 6.05 -8.60 -25.69
N ALA A 210 5.77 -7.30 -25.51
CA ALA A 210 4.66 -6.62 -26.19
C ALA A 210 4.84 -6.63 -27.72
N ASN A 211 6.06 -6.37 -28.20
CA ASN A 211 6.39 -6.39 -29.62
C ASN A 211 6.28 -7.81 -30.21
N ALA A 212 6.82 -8.82 -29.52
CA ALA A 212 6.72 -10.22 -29.93
C ALA A 212 5.25 -10.67 -30.02
N MET A 213 4.43 -10.31 -29.04
CA MET A 213 2.99 -10.59 -29.07
C MET A 213 2.26 -9.88 -30.22
N LYS A 214 2.64 -8.65 -30.55
CA LYS A 214 2.08 -7.92 -31.70
C LYS A 214 2.41 -8.61 -33.03
N VAL A 215 3.64 -9.07 -33.19
CA VAL A 215 4.07 -9.85 -34.37
C VAL A 215 3.29 -11.17 -34.45
N TYR A 216 3.23 -11.91 -33.35
CA TYR A 216 2.47 -13.16 -33.26
C TYR A 216 0.99 -12.99 -33.64
N ARG A 217 0.30 -11.97 -33.13
CA ARG A 217 -1.11 -11.70 -33.47
C ARG A 217 -1.31 -11.44 -34.97
N ARG A 218 -0.37 -10.73 -35.62
CA ARG A 218 -0.42 -10.49 -37.07
C ARG A 218 -0.22 -11.78 -37.86
N GLN A 219 0.75 -12.59 -37.47
CA GLN A 219 1.01 -13.90 -38.10
C GLN A 219 -0.20 -14.82 -37.94
N LEU A 220 -0.78 -14.90 -36.74
CA LEU A 220 -1.95 -15.72 -36.45
C LEU A 220 -3.16 -15.29 -37.29
N SER A 221 -3.44 -13.99 -37.41
CA SER A 221 -4.53 -13.49 -38.24
C SER A 221 -4.32 -13.83 -39.72
N SER A 222 -3.10 -13.65 -40.24
CA SER A 222 -2.77 -14.02 -41.63
C SER A 222 -2.92 -15.53 -41.87
N TYR A 223 -2.43 -16.35 -40.95
CA TYR A 223 -2.59 -17.81 -40.99
C TYR A 223 -4.07 -18.22 -41.00
N GLN A 224 -4.88 -17.66 -40.08
CA GLN A 224 -6.32 -17.95 -40.00
C GLN A 224 -7.07 -17.58 -41.29
N LYS A 225 -6.74 -16.43 -41.90
CA LYS A 225 -7.32 -16.03 -43.20
C LYS A 225 -7.00 -17.03 -44.31
N ARG A 226 -5.74 -17.44 -44.42
CA ARG A 226 -5.30 -18.44 -45.42
C ARG A 226 -5.94 -19.81 -45.17
N LEU A 227 -5.98 -20.24 -43.91
CA LEU A 227 -6.59 -21.51 -43.52
C LEU A 227 -8.09 -21.55 -43.88
N ALA A 228 -8.83 -20.47 -43.62
CA ALA A 228 -10.23 -20.36 -43.99
C ALA A 228 -10.43 -20.44 -45.51
N ALA A 229 -9.64 -19.70 -46.28
CA ALA A 229 -9.69 -19.75 -47.74
C ALA A 229 -9.37 -21.15 -48.29
N HIS A 230 -8.36 -21.83 -47.73
CA HIS A 230 -7.99 -23.19 -48.13
C HIS A 230 -9.11 -24.20 -47.82
N ARG A 231 -9.73 -24.11 -46.64
CA ARG A 231 -10.86 -24.98 -46.26
C ARG A 231 -12.07 -24.79 -47.17
N GLN A 232 -12.34 -23.56 -47.58
CA GLN A 232 -13.40 -23.25 -48.55
C GLN A 232 -13.08 -23.83 -49.92
N ALA A 233 -11.87 -23.59 -50.44
CA ALA A 233 -11.45 -24.09 -51.76
C ALA A 233 -11.37 -25.62 -51.84
N SER A 234 -11.00 -26.29 -50.73
CA SER A 234 -10.93 -27.76 -50.65
C SER A 234 -12.24 -28.43 -50.26
N ASN A 235 -13.30 -27.66 -49.98
CA ASN A 235 -14.57 -28.13 -49.41
C ASN A 235 -14.37 -29.07 -48.19
N ASN A 236 -13.34 -28.82 -47.40
CA ASN A 236 -12.98 -29.64 -46.25
C ASN A 236 -12.77 -28.74 -45.01
N PRO A 237 -13.71 -28.74 -44.05
CA PRO A 237 -13.69 -27.83 -42.91
C PRO A 237 -12.56 -28.14 -41.91
N ILE A 238 -11.96 -29.32 -41.96
CA ILE A 238 -10.86 -29.74 -41.08
C ILE A 238 -9.50 -29.73 -41.77
N ALA A 239 -9.42 -29.32 -43.04
CA ALA A 239 -8.15 -29.23 -43.76
C ALA A 239 -7.17 -28.29 -43.03
N ALA A 240 -5.91 -28.72 -42.95
CA ALA A 240 -4.78 -27.89 -42.54
C ALA A 240 -4.12 -27.25 -43.76
N LEU A 241 -3.37 -26.16 -43.56
CA LEU A 241 -2.55 -25.61 -44.63
C LEU A 241 -1.37 -26.55 -44.94
N PRO A 242 -1.11 -26.89 -46.21
CA PRO A 242 0.05 -27.69 -46.58
C PRO A 242 1.35 -26.99 -46.19
N ASN A 243 2.27 -27.72 -45.57
CA ASN A 243 3.62 -27.25 -45.19
C ASN A 243 3.66 -26.02 -44.26
N GLU A 244 2.55 -25.67 -43.60
CA GLU A 244 2.50 -24.56 -42.66
C GLU A 244 1.88 -24.99 -41.34
N SER A 245 2.50 -24.58 -40.24
CA SER A 245 1.96 -24.80 -38.89
C SER A 245 1.37 -23.51 -38.34
N SER A 246 0.39 -23.65 -37.45
CA SER A 246 -0.15 -22.49 -36.73
C SER A 246 0.98 -21.77 -35.99
N PRO A 247 1.07 -20.43 -36.10
CA PRO A 247 2.02 -19.66 -35.31
C PRO A 247 1.93 -20.02 -33.83
N ARG A 248 3.08 -20.08 -33.16
CA ARG A 248 3.18 -20.36 -31.72
C ARG A 248 3.30 -19.05 -30.94
N PRO A 249 2.64 -18.92 -29.77
CA PRO A 249 2.84 -17.77 -28.90
C PRO A 249 4.34 -17.62 -28.53
N PRO A 250 4.87 -16.39 -28.50
CA PRO A 250 6.24 -16.16 -28.06
C PRO A 250 6.39 -16.47 -26.57
N GLN A 251 7.58 -16.94 -26.19
CA GLN A 251 7.94 -17.08 -24.79
C GLN A 251 8.21 -15.70 -24.18
N LYS A 252 7.61 -15.44 -23.02
CA LYS A 252 7.83 -14.19 -22.29
C LYS A 252 9.23 -14.15 -21.70
N VAL A 253 9.91 -13.01 -21.85
CA VAL A 253 11.20 -12.75 -21.22
C VAL A 253 11.08 -11.86 -19.98
N ALA A 254 10.00 -11.08 -19.83
CA ALA A 254 9.78 -10.27 -18.64
C ALA A 254 9.21 -11.11 -17.49
N SER A 255 9.79 -10.97 -16.30
CA SER A 255 9.25 -11.57 -15.07
C SER A 255 7.97 -10.85 -14.61
N ALA A 256 7.28 -11.43 -13.62
CA ALA A 256 6.16 -10.76 -12.95
C ALA A 256 6.64 -9.48 -12.23
N ASP A 257 7.83 -9.51 -11.63
CA ASP A 257 8.41 -8.36 -10.96
C ASP A 257 8.78 -7.25 -11.95
N ASP A 258 9.27 -7.60 -13.15
CA ASP A 258 9.52 -6.61 -14.21
C ASP A 258 8.24 -5.89 -14.61
N GLN A 259 7.16 -6.65 -14.80
CA GLN A 259 5.85 -6.10 -15.15
C GLN A 259 5.31 -5.19 -14.05
N ALA A 260 5.40 -5.63 -12.79
CA ALA A 260 4.96 -4.84 -11.65
C ALA A 260 5.77 -3.54 -11.51
N LEU A 261 7.10 -3.61 -11.62
CA LEU A 261 7.98 -2.45 -11.53
C LEU A 261 7.69 -1.42 -12.63
N VAL A 262 7.44 -1.87 -13.86
CA VAL A 262 7.05 -0.99 -14.97
C VAL A 262 5.67 -0.38 -14.76
N GLN A 263 4.69 -1.14 -14.27
CA GLN A 263 3.34 -0.64 -13.96
C GLN A 263 3.38 0.46 -12.90
N HIS A 264 4.05 0.20 -11.79
CA HIS A 264 4.31 1.18 -10.72
C HIS A 264 4.97 2.46 -11.27
N ALA A 265 6.02 2.33 -12.07
CA ALA A 265 6.72 3.48 -12.65
C ALA A 265 5.84 4.29 -13.61
N ASN A 266 5.03 3.62 -14.44
CA ASN A 266 4.13 4.28 -15.37
C ASN A 266 2.99 5.00 -14.65
N SER A 267 2.37 4.36 -13.65
CA SER A 267 1.31 4.97 -12.87
C SER A 267 1.78 6.25 -12.16
N ARG A 268 2.96 6.22 -11.51
CA ARG A 268 3.51 7.43 -10.87
C ARG A 268 3.80 8.54 -11.86
N ASN A 269 4.36 8.20 -13.01
CA ASN A 269 4.65 9.19 -14.04
C ASN A 269 3.36 9.85 -14.55
N GLU A 270 2.28 9.08 -14.72
CA GLU A 270 0.98 9.59 -15.15
C GLU A 270 0.39 10.58 -14.12
N TYR A 271 0.36 10.24 -12.84
CA TYR A 271 -0.14 11.16 -11.81
C TYR A 271 0.78 12.36 -11.55
N GLU A 272 2.10 12.17 -11.66
CA GLU A 272 3.04 13.28 -11.54
C GLU A 272 2.82 14.31 -12.66
N GLN A 273 2.46 13.85 -13.87
CA GLN A 273 2.13 14.74 -14.99
C GLN A 273 0.74 15.37 -14.87
N SER A 274 -0.26 14.64 -14.38
CA SER A 274 -1.66 15.10 -14.39
C SER A 274 -2.05 15.93 -13.16
N ILE A 275 -1.57 15.56 -11.96
CA ILE A 275 -1.91 16.21 -10.70
C ILE A 275 -0.68 16.73 -9.95
N GLY A 276 0.54 16.52 -10.46
CA GLY A 276 1.75 17.03 -9.85
C GLY A 276 2.21 16.27 -8.60
N TYR A 277 1.69 15.07 -8.34
CA TYR A 277 2.05 14.21 -7.21
C TYR A 277 2.43 12.80 -7.68
N PRO A 278 3.42 12.13 -7.06
CA PRO A 278 3.77 10.75 -7.37
C PRO A 278 2.82 9.74 -6.71
N LEU A 279 1.51 9.93 -6.91
CA LEU A 279 0.48 8.94 -6.56
C LEU A 279 0.72 7.70 -7.42
N ASP A 280 0.65 6.53 -6.80
CA ASP A 280 0.78 5.25 -7.48
C ASP A 280 -0.53 4.48 -7.34
N ALA A 281 -1.25 4.25 -8.44
CA ALA A 281 -2.50 3.49 -8.42
C ALA A 281 -2.28 2.01 -8.11
N GLU A 282 -1.05 1.51 -8.13
CA GLU A 282 -0.68 0.19 -7.62
C GLU A 282 -0.25 0.25 -6.14
N GLY A 283 -0.14 1.45 -5.56
CA GLY A 283 0.36 1.70 -4.22
C GLY A 283 1.88 1.62 -4.12
N ALA A 284 2.38 1.49 -2.90
CA ALA A 284 3.80 1.31 -2.62
C ALA A 284 4.37 0.03 -3.26
N VAL A 285 5.61 0.12 -3.73
CA VAL A 285 6.37 -1.00 -4.31
C VAL A 285 6.79 -1.98 -3.20
N ARG A 286 7.35 -1.46 -2.10
CA ARG A 286 7.83 -2.25 -0.96
C ARG A 286 7.06 -1.89 0.32
N PRO A 287 6.85 -2.85 1.23
CA PRO A 287 6.18 -2.59 2.51
C PRO A 287 7.03 -1.68 3.41
N VAL A 288 6.39 -1.13 4.45
CA VAL A 288 7.07 -0.46 5.56
C VAL A 288 8.00 -1.44 6.26
N ARG A 289 9.20 -0.99 6.63
CA ARG A 289 10.19 -1.79 7.36
C ARG A 289 10.55 -1.14 8.68
N ALA A 290 11.13 -1.91 9.59
CA ALA A 290 11.77 -1.32 10.75
C ALA A 290 12.96 -0.44 10.29
N GLY A 291 13.04 0.76 10.86
CA GLY A 291 14.20 1.63 10.76
C GLY A 291 15.32 1.18 11.70
N ASP A 292 16.39 1.96 11.70
CA ASP A 292 17.61 1.58 12.41
C ASP A 292 17.62 2.04 13.87
N SER A 293 16.76 2.99 14.26
CA SER A 293 16.70 3.55 15.62
C SER A 293 15.32 3.43 16.29
N PRO A 294 15.27 3.38 17.64
CA PRO A 294 16.41 3.11 18.50
C PRO A 294 17.02 1.73 18.25
N THR A 295 18.35 1.64 18.33
CA THR A 295 19.05 0.35 18.41
C THR A 295 18.82 -0.27 19.81
N GLY A 296 19.16 -1.54 20.01
CA GLY A 296 18.91 -2.25 21.28
C GLY A 296 17.53 -2.90 21.39
N VAL A 297 16.57 -2.55 20.55
CA VAL A 297 15.24 -3.20 20.45
C VAL A 297 15.08 -3.96 19.12
N PRO A 298 14.16 -4.94 18.99
CA PRO A 298 14.00 -5.73 17.76
C PRO A 298 13.67 -4.91 16.49
N ALA A 299 14.28 -5.28 15.36
CA ALA A 299 14.04 -4.67 14.05
C ALA A 299 12.88 -5.33 13.28
N ARG A 300 11.75 -5.55 13.95
CA ARG A 300 10.55 -6.20 13.39
C ARG A 300 9.29 -5.71 14.09
N LEU A 301 8.12 -6.00 13.52
CA LEU A 301 6.87 -5.83 14.24
C LEU A 301 6.85 -6.78 15.45
N LEU A 302 6.51 -6.25 16.61
CA LEU A 302 6.23 -6.99 17.83
C LEU A 302 4.73 -7.16 17.97
N GLU A 303 4.29 -8.33 18.43
CA GLU A 303 2.89 -8.62 18.74
C GLU A 303 2.62 -8.29 20.20
N PHE A 304 1.61 -7.45 20.43
CA PHE A 304 1.09 -7.06 21.74
C PHE A 304 -0.30 -7.67 21.85
N LYS A 305 -0.47 -8.59 22.80
CA LYS A 305 -1.75 -9.28 23.04
C LYS A 305 -2.48 -8.60 24.19
N PRO A 306 -3.83 -8.60 24.18
CA PRO A 306 -4.59 -8.17 25.35
C PRO A 306 -4.14 -8.96 26.60
N LEU A 307 -3.90 -8.26 27.70
CA LEU A 307 -3.56 -8.81 29.02
C LEU A 307 -4.80 -9.21 29.81
#